data_AF-A0A4C2EHC3-F1
#
_entry.id   AF-A0A4C2EHC3-F1
#
_cell.length_a   1.000
_cell.length_b   1.000
_cell.length_c   1.000
_cell.angle_alpha   90.00
_cell.angle_beta   90.00
_cell.angle_gamma   90.00
#
_symmetry.space_group_name_H-M   'P 1'
#
loop_
_entity.id
_entity.type
_entity.pdbx_description
1 polymer ?
#
loop_
_entity_poly.entity_id
_entity_poly.type
_entity_poly.pdbx_seq_one_letter_code
_entity_poly.pdbx_strand_id
1 'polypeptide(L)'
;MSGAASLIGAVVLVVSLGVAAQLVADWLQIPSVAFLLVAGVFVGPQALGLVDPAIFGQAGLQAIVGLSVGIIVFEGAFHLTVERVREASREALGLVTIGAFVSVVGTAVAVNVVFGTTWPVAVLVGSLLIATGPTVITPIMQVVPVRDRVAAALETEGIINDVTAAILAVATFEFVIASQSSPVVVVEAFVARLAVGVLVGVAVGGGIALLLQRLKLSADNATQNARVMVLTAALLAYALGSMWLLEAGIAAAAVAGIVLGNADIPHEDEIADFKGGITLFVLSFVFIVLAAQLSLGDLRALGIGGLVIVIVVVALVRPLGVFLSTLGGRLTVRERMFVGAMGPRGIVPASVATLFAIELRPENPEAATVLVGTVFLVIFATVMFQGGLARHFAQALDILPMQTLIVGAGRVGRELATRYESRGEEVALIDSDEDTVERVRADGHRVVHGDATNANVLEEAGANRASVVVAATADDDVNLLVAQLATTRFDVDTVVARANQPDNLEAFEDLDVETISAGFAVADAIDDAVERPALAHWLSDSGRTGDVLEVELGNESLVDRTIEETAKKLPDGCLVAMVSRNGTDRVPDSDFRLASGDHLTLVCETNEAMQDARRLCQGD
;
A
#
# COMPACT_ATOMS: atom_id res chain seq x y z
N MET A 1 40.35 2.26 -22.86
CA MET A 1 39.07 2.89 -23.28
C MET A 1 39.04 4.28 -22.66
N SER A 2 38.55 5.31 -23.36
CA SER A 2 38.43 6.65 -22.77
C SER A 2 37.51 6.58 -21.53
N GLY A 3 37.73 7.40 -20.51
CA GLY A 3 36.88 7.44 -19.30
C GLY A 3 35.40 7.69 -19.63
N ALA A 4 35.13 8.39 -20.75
CA ALA A 4 33.78 8.57 -21.27
C ALA A 4 33.15 7.25 -21.78
N ALA A 5 33.92 6.39 -22.46
CA ALA A 5 33.41 5.10 -22.96
C ALA A 5 33.09 4.13 -21.81
N SER A 6 33.88 4.14 -20.72
CA SER A 6 33.58 3.35 -19.53
C SER A 6 32.35 3.87 -18.77
N LEU A 7 32.19 5.20 -18.68
CA LEU A 7 31.00 5.81 -18.06
C LEU A 7 29.72 5.46 -18.84
N ILE A 8 29.74 5.60 -20.17
CA ILE A 8 28.61 5.23 -21.02
C ILE A 8 28.30 3.73 -20.87
N GLY A 9 29.32 2.88 -20.88
CA GLY A 9 29.16 1.44 -20.68
C GLY A 9 28.51 1.09 -19.35
N ALA A 10 28.93 1.73 -18.25
CA ALA A 10 28.34 1.54 -16.93
C ALA A 10 26.88 1.98 -16.87
N VAL A 11 26.55 3.15 -17.42
CA VAL A 11 25.16 3.65 -17.46
C VAL A 11 24.25 2.71 -18.26
N VAL A 12 24.69 2.29 -19.45
CA VAL A 12 23.91 1.35 -20.28
C VAL A 12 23.71 0.03 -19.56
N LEU A 13 24.76 -0.53 -18.93
CA LEU A 13 24.66 -1.77 -18.17
C LEU A 13 23.66 -1.66 -17.01
N VAL A 14 23.72 -0.57 -16.23
CA VAL A 14 22.80 -0.30 -15.13
C VAL A 14 21.35 -0.26 -15.62
N VAL A 15 21.08 0.48 -16.70
CA VAL A 15 19.74 0.60 -17.29
C VAL A 15 19.25 -0.75 -17.83
N SER A 16 20.08 -1.48 -18.58
CA SER A 16 19.73 -2.79 -19.12
C SER A 16 19.42 -3.81 -18.04
N LEU A 17 20.20 -3.81 -16.94
CA LEU A 17 19.91 -4.65 -15.78
C LEU A 17 18.64 -4.22 -15.06
N GLY A 18 18.35 -2.92 -15.01
CA GLY A 18 17.09 -2.40 -14.49
C GLY A 18 15.87 -2.97 -15.19
N VAL A 19 15.87 -2.91 -16.52
CA VAL A 19 14.80 -3.49 -17.35
C VAL A 19 14.73 -5.01 -17.19
N ALA A 20 15.88 -5.70 -17.21
CA ALA A 20 15.90 -7.15 -17.02
C ALA A 20 15.35 -7.56 -15.64
N ALA A 21 15.70 -6.81 -14.59
CA ALA A 21 15.21 -7.02 -13.23
C ALA A 21 13.69 -6.85 -13.15
N GLN A 22 13.11 -5.88 -13.85
CA GLN A 22 11.66 -5.68 -13.91
C GLN A 22 10.94 -6.82 -14.65
N LEU A 23 11.47 -7.25 -15.81
CA LEU A 23 10.87 -8.36 -16.54
C LEU A 23 10.86 -9.66 -15.71
N VAL A 24 11.93 -9.90 -14.96
CA VAL A 24 12.03 -11.04 -14.03
C VAL A 24 11.09 -10.87 -12.84
N ALA A 25 10.98 -9.65 -12.30
CA ALA A 25 10.08 -9.31 -11.21
C ALA A 25 8.61 -9.56 -11.56
N ASP A 26 8.18 -9.10 -12.73
CA ASP A 26 6.83 -9.30 -13.25
C ASP A 26 6.55 -10.78 -13.51
N TRP A 27 7.53 -11.49 -14.09
CA TRP A 27 7.42 -12.94 -14.34
C TRP A 27 7.29 -13.75 -13.05
N LEU A 28 8.00 -13.38 -11.99
CA LEU A 28 7.99 -14.08 -10.71
C LEU A 28 6.97 -13.54 -9.72
N GLN A 29 6.26 -12.45 -10.05
CA GLN A 29 5.35 -11.74 -9.13
C GLN A 29 6.04 -11.38 -7.80
N ILE A 30 7.27 -10.87 -7.87
CA ILE A 30 8.07 -10.40 -6.73
C ILE A 30 8.50 -8.94 -7.03
N PRO A 31 8.51 -8.02 -6.05
CA PRO A 31 8.87 -6.63 -6.27
C PRO A 31 10.24 -6.42 -6.93
N SER A 32 10.29 -5.56 -7.95
CA SER A 32 11.50 -5.31 -8.76
C SER A 32 12.71 -4.80 -7.97
N VAL A 33 12.47 -4.05 -6.88
CA VAL A 33 13.52 -3.51 -6.00
C VAL A 33 14.45 -4.61 -5.48
N ALA A 34 13.93 -5.79 -5.20
CA ALA A 34 14.74 -6.91 -4.74
C ALA A 34 15.79 -7.30 -5.79
N PHE A 35 15.36 -7.48 -7.04
CA PHE A 35 16.24 -7.83 -8.14
C PHE A 35 17.24 -6.71 -8.47
N LEU A 36 16.83 -5.45 -8.40
CA LEU A 36 17.71 -4.29 -8.59
C LEU A 36 18.85 -4.27 -7.58
N LEU A 37 18.54 -4.55 -6.32
CA LEU A 37 19.51 -4.53 -5.23
C LEU A 37 20.50 -5.71 -5.35
N VAL A 38 20.02 -6.91 -5.70
CA VAL A 38 20.89 -8.07 -6.00
C VAL A 38 21.77 -7.80 -7.20
N ALA A 39 21.21 -7.24 -8.28
CA ALA A 39 21.96 -6.89 -9.48
C ALA A 39 23.08 -5.90 -9.16
N GLY A 40 22.81 -4.84 -8.40
CA GLY A 40 23.80 -3.85 -7.97
C GLY A 40 24.94 -4.43 -7.15
N VAL A 41 24.65 -5.28 -6.17
CA VAL A 41 25.70 -5.98 -5.40
C VAL A 41 26.55 -6.87 -6.31
N PHE A 42 25.95 -7.55 -7.28
CA PHE A 42 26.63 -8.47 -8.18
C PHE A 42 27.54 -7.76 -9.21
N VAL A 43 27.10 -6.62 -9.75
CA VAL A 43 27.92 -5.85 -10.71
C VAL A 43 28.90 -4.89 -10.05
N GLY A 44 28.72 -4.62 -8.75
CA GLY A 44 29.57 -3.72 -7.98
C GLY A 44 31.01 -4.23 -7.78
N PRO A 45 31.89 -3.39 -7.20
CA PRO A 45 33.32 -3.68 -7.03
C PRO A 45 33.64 -4.92 -6.20
N GLN A 46 32.73 -5.30 -5.30
CA GLN A 46 32.92 -6.45 -4.40
C GLN A 46 32.69 -7.81 -5.09
N ALA A 47 32.11 -7.82 -6.29
CA ALA A 47 31.78 -9.03 -7.05
C ALA A 47 32.41 -9.00 -8.45
N LEU A 48 31.67 -8.63 -9.49
CA LEU A 48 32.19 -8.59 -10.87
C LEU A 48 33.03 -7.34 -11.19
N GLY A 49 32.85 -6.26 -10.43
CA GLY A 49 33.57 -5.00 -10.64
C GLY A 49 33.30 -4.33 -11.99
N LEU A 50 32.11 -4.54 -12.56
CA LEU A 50 31.71 -3.95 -13.84
C LEU A 50 31.20 -2.52 -13.69
N VAL A 51 30.58 -2.21 -12.55
CA VAL A 51 30.09 -0.88 -12.19
C VAL A 51 30.82 -0.43 -10.94
N ASP A 52 31.77 0.48 -11.10
CA ASP A 52 32.41 1.17 -9.98
C ASP A 52 31.75 2.57 -9.82
N PRO A 53 31.03 2.82 -8.72
CA PRO A 53 30.43 4.12 -8.44
C PRO A 53 31.42 5.28 -8.44
N ALA A 54 32.72 5.03 -8.23
CA ALA A 54 33.77 6.04 -8.30
C ALA A 54 33.91 6.67 -9.70
N ILE A 55 33.49 5.98 -10.77
CA ILE A 55 33.56 6.46 -12.16
C ILE A 55 32.69 7.71 -12.37
N PHE A 56 31.61 7.87 -11.59
CA PHE A 56 30.73 9.04 -11.65
C PHE A 56 31.32 10.28 -10.97
N GLY A 57 32.41 10.10 -10.21
CA GLY A 57 32.95 11.12 -9.31
C GLY A 57 32.01 11.38 -8.12
N GLN A 58 32.57 11.83 -7.00
CA GLN A 58 31.80 12.01 -5.76
C GLN A 58 30.69 13.06 -5.92
N ALA A 59 31.03 14.25 -6.45
CA ALA A 59 30.06 15.33 -6.66
C ALA A 59 29.02 14.96 -7.74
N GLY A 60 29.44 14.23 -8.79
CA GLY A 60 28.53 13.78 -9.85
C GLY A 60 27.54 12.76 -9.33
N LEU A 61 28.00 11.76 -8.58
CA LEU A 61 27.16 10.75 -7.97
C LEU A 61 26.16 11.37 -6.98
N GLN A 62 26.62 12.27 -6.10
CA GLN A 62 25.74 12.98 -5.16
C GLN A 62 24.67 13.79 -5.88
N ALA A 63 25.02 14.51 -6.95
CA ALA A 63 24.06 15.28 -7.74
C ALA A 63 23.02 14.38 -8.43
N ILE A 64 23.47 13.29 -9.06
CA ILE A 64 22.57 12.35 -9.74
C ILE A 64 21.62 11.69 -8.75
N VAL A 65 22.14 11.18 -7.63
CA VAL A 65 21.34 10.54 -6.58
C VAL A 65 20.38 11.54 -5.94
N GLY A 66 20.84 12.75 -5.63
CA GLY A 66 20.00 13.80 -5.05
C GLY A 66 18.84 14.22 -5.96
N LEU A 67 19.11 14.49 -7.24
CA LEU A 67 18.06 14.79 -8.22
C LEU A 67 17.09 13.63 -8.40
N SER A 68 17.61 12.39 -8.40
CA SER A 68 16.81 11.18 -8.48
C SER A 68 15.87 11.03 -7.29
N VAL A 69 16.37 11.23 -6.07
CA VAL A 69 15.56 11.27 -4.85
C VAL A 69 14.51 12.37 -4.93
N GLY A 70 14.86 13.56 -5.45
CA GLY A 70 13.91 14.64 -5.69
C GLY A 70 12.75 14.23 -6.60
N ILE A 71 13.04 13.56 -7.74
CA ILE A 71 12.01 13.04 -8.65
C ILE A 71 11.13 12.00 -7.94
N ILE A 72 11.74 11.04 -7.25
CA ILE A 72 11.07 9.95 -6.55
C ILE A 72 10.11 10.48 -5.48
N VAL A 73 10.60 11.39 -4.63
CA VAL A 73 9.81 11.95 -3.53
C VAL A 73 8.70 12.85 -4.06
N PHE A 74 8.99 13.64 -5.10
CA PHE A 74 7.96 14.40 -5.82
C PHE A 74 6.86 13.49 -6.35
N GLU A 75 7.21 12.36 -6.97
CA GLU A 75 6.25 11.41 -7.49
C GLU A 75 5.34 10.86 -6.39
N GLY A 76 5.91 10.34 -5.30
CA GLY A 76 5.12 9.79 -4.21
C GLY A 76 4.17 10.84 -3.64
N ALA A 77 4.69 12.06 -3.45
CA ALA A 77 3.93 13.17 -2.89
C ALA A 77 2.84 13.71 -3.84
N PHE A 78 2.97 13.55 -5.15
CA PHE A 78 1.97 13.96 -6.14
C PHE A 78 0.67 13.15 -6.05
N HIS A 79 0.69 11.91 -5.56
CA HIS A 79 -0.52 11.09 -5.39
C HIS A 79 -1.23 11.32 -4.05
N LEU A 80 -0.66 12.14 -3.16
CA LEU A 80 -1.27 12.47 -1.87
C LEU A 80 -2.27 13.61 -2.05
N THR A 81 -3.57 13.29 -2.05
CA THR A 81 -4.60 14.33 -2.03
C THR A 81 -4.78 14.92 -0.63
N VAL A 82 -5.06 16.22 -0.53
CA VAL A 82 -5.27 16.94 0.73
C VAL A 82 -6.51 16.39 1.44
N GLU A 83 -7.52 15.99 0.69
CA GLU A 83 -8.70 15.28 1.19
C GLU A 83 -8.27 13.96 1.85
N ARG A 84 -7.49 13.11 1.17
CA ARG A 84 -6.97 11.85 1.75
C ARG A 84 -6.06 12.06 2.95
N VAL A 85 -5.29 13.15 3.00
CA VAL A 85 -4.45 13.51 4.15
C VAL A 85 -5.26 14.09 5.32
N ARG A 86 -6.34 14.83 5.05
CA ARG A 86 -7.25 15.36 6.08
C ARG A 86 -8.17 14.29 6.63
N GLU A 87 -8.61 13.38 5.77
CA GLU A 87 -9.32 12.15 6.11
C GLU A 87 -8.36 11.05 6.54
N ALA A 88 -7.04 11.33 6.57
CA ALA A 88 -6.05 10.37 6.98
C ALA A 88 -6.44 9.85 8.35
N SER A 89 -6.51 8.52 8.40
CA SER A 89 -6.86 7.81 9.60
C SER A 89 -5.92 8.26 10.73
N ARG A 90 -6.45 8.35 11.95
CA ARG A 90 -5.68 8.70 13.16
C ARG A 90 -4.40 7.86 13.26
N GLU A 91 -4.44 6.67 12.70
CA GLU A 91 -3.38 5.69 12.52
C GLU A 91 -2.23 6.19 11.65
N ALA A 92 -2.50 6.76 10.47
CA ALA A 92 -1.44 7.30 9.60
C ALA A 92 -0.69 8.45 10.29
N LEU A 93 -1.41 9.37 10.94
CA LEU A 93 -0.79 10.45 11.73
C LEU A 93 -0.02 9.90 12.94
N GLY A 94 -0.55 8.88 13.61
CA GLY A 94 0.14 8.20 14.70
C GLY A 94 1.45 7.57 14.25
N LEU A 95 1.47 6.90 13.10
CA LEU A 95 2.66 6.24 12.55
C LEU A 95 3.77 7.25 12.25
N VAL A 96 3.41 8.38 11.65
CA VAL A 96 4.34 9.47 11.29
C VAL A 96 4.86 10.25 12.51
N THR A 97 4.19 10.17 13.66
CA THR A 97 4.56 10.93 14.87
C THR A 97 5.09 10.03 15.98
N ILE A 98 4.22 9.25 16.62
CA ILE A 98 4.57 8.35 17.71
C ILE A 98 5.40 7.18 17.19
N GLY A 99 4.98 6.57 16.07
CA GLY A 99 5.70 5.45 15.45
C GLY A 99 7.12 5.86 15.01
N ALA A 100 7.23 7.04 14.42
CA ALA A 100 8.48 7.72 14.10
C ALA A 100 9.39 7.90 15.32
N PHE A 101 8.87 8.50 16.40
CA PHE A 101 9.63 8.72 17.63
C PHE A 101 10.12 7.41 18.26
N VAL A 102 9.24 6.41 18.36
CA VAL A 102 9.58 5.07 18.87
C VAL A 102 10.65 4.41 17.98
N SER A 103 10.57 4.59 16.66
CA SER A 103 11.57 4.06 15.73
C SER A 103 12.93 4.70 15.91
N VAL A 104 13.02 6.03 16.03
CA VAL A 104 14.29 6.75 16.24
C VAL A 104 14.92 6.33 17.57
N VAL A 105 14.15 6.41 18.66
CA VAL A 105 14.66 6.10 20.01
C VAL A 105 15.01 4.62 20.14
N GLY A 106 14.11 3.73 19.70
CA GLY A 106 14.33 2.28 19.77
C GLY A 106 15.53 1.83 18.96
N THR A 107 15.71 2.36 17.75
CA THR A 107 16.86 2.06 16.91
C THR A 107 18.15 2.63 17.50
N ALA A 108 18.13 3.87 18.01
CA ALA A 108 19.30 4.48 18.64
C ALA A 108 19.75 3.70 19.88
N VAL A 109 18.82 3.31 20.75
CA VAL A 109 19.11 2.47 21.91
C VAL A 109 19.71 1.14 21.47
N ALA A 110 19.12 0.47 20.48
CA ALA A 110 19.63 -0.80 19.97
C ALA A 110 21.06 -0.66 19.43
N VAL A 111 21.32 0.34 18.60
CA VAL A 111 22.64 0.61 17.99
C VAL A 111 23.69 0.93 19.05
N ASN A 112 23.36 1.77 20.04
CA ASN A 112 24.25 2.09 21.15
C ASN A 112 24.59 0.85 21.99
N VAL A 113 23.59 0.03 22.33
CA VAL A 113 23.78 -1.18 23.16
C VAL A 113 24.57 -2.26 22.42
N VAL A 114 24.30 -2.48 21.13
CA VAL A 114 24.93 -3.57 20.35
C VAL A 114 26.36 -3.22 19.94
N PHE A 115 26.59 -1.98 19.49
CA PHE A 115 27.90 -1.57 18.96
C PHE A 115 28.73 -0.70 19.91
N GLY A 116 28.17 -0.26 21.05
CA GLY A 116 28.89 0.59 22.00
C GLY A 116 29.24 1.98 21.46
N THR A 117 28.60 2.43 20.37
CA THR A 117 28.88 3.72 19.73
C THR A 117 28.35 4.90 20.56
N THR A 118 28.74 6.13 20.22
CA THR A 118 28.26 7.32 20.93
C THR A 118 26.78 7.59 20.63
N TRP A 119 26.06 8.18 21.60
CA TRP A 119 24.65 8.54 21.43
C TRP A 119 24.36 9.40 20.19
N PRO A 120 25.15 10.42 19.84
CA PRO A 120 24.90 11.21 18.63
C PRO A 120 24.91 10.36 17.35
N VAL A 121 25.84 9.41 17.22
CA VAL A 121 25.91 8.51 16.07
C VAL A 121 24.75 7.51 16.08
N ALA A 122 24.38 6.99 17.26
CA ALA A 122 23.25 6.07 17.38
C ALA A 122 21.91 6.75 17.03
N VAL A 123 21.70 7.99 17.49
CA VAL A 123 20.54 8.81 17.12
C VAL A 123 20.56 9.12 15.63
N LEU A 124 21.72 9.40 15.04
CA LEU A 124 21.84 9.60 13.59
C LEU A 124 21.39 8.36 12.80
N VAL A 125 21.82 7.16 13.21
CA VAL A 125 21.35 5.90 12.59
C VAL A 125 19.84 5.74 12.77
N GLY A 126 19.30 6.04 13.96
CA GLY A 126 17.86 6.02 14.22
C GLY A 126 17.07 7.02 13.35
N SER A 127 17.58 8.23 13.17
CA SER A 127 17.00 9.28 12.32
C SER A 127 17.03 8.92 10.84
N LEU A 128 18.00 8.13 10.38
CA LEU A 128 18.03 7.61 9.01
C LEU A 128 17.07 6.45 8.82
N LEU A 129 17.03 5.53 9.80
CA LEU A 129 16.22 4.31 9.74
C LEU A 129 14.75 4.53 10.13
N ILE A 130 14.29 5.75 10.34
CA ILE A 130 12.85 6.05 10.41
C ILE A 130 12.18 5.94 9.03
N ALA A 131 12.88 6.32 7.95
CA ALA A 131 12.35 6.32 6.60
C ALA A 131 11.92 4.91 6.17
N THR A 132 10.62 4.72 6.07
CA THR A 132 9.99 3.71 5.22
C THR A 132 9.83 4.37 3.86
N GLY A 133 10.42 3.86 2.78
CA GLY A 133 10.41 4.58 1.50
C GLY A 133 9.23 4.17 0.62
N PRO A 134 8.49 5.12 -0.01
CA PRO A 134 7.49 4.80 -1.07
C PRO A 134 8.12 3.96 -2.19
N THR A 135 9.42 4.14 -2.42
CA THR A 135 10.20 3.39 -3.41
C THR A 135 10.21 1.89 -3.24
N VAL A 136 10.01 1.39 -2.02
CA VAL A 136 9.97 -0.05 -1.76
C VAL A 136 8.56 -0.51 -1.44
N ILE A 137 7.81 0.27 -0.66
CA ILE A 137 6.47 -0.15 -0.26
C ILE A 137 5.47 -0.10 -1.42
N THR A 138 5.50 0.91 -2.29
CA THR A 138 4.56 1.02 -3.42
C THR A 138 4.73 -0.15 -4.41
N PRO A 139 5.94 -0.53 -4.86
CA PRO A 139 6.12 -1.74 -5.67
C PRO A 139 5.67 -3.03 -4.97
N ILE A 140 5.73 -3.10 -3.63
CA ILE A 140 5.18 -4.24 -2.90
C ILE A 140 3.64 -4.24 -2.97
N MET A 141 2.99 -3.10 -2.74
CA MET A 141 1.52 -2.99 -2.78
C MET A 141 0.94 -3.22 -4.17
N GLN A 142 1.70 -2.93 -5.24
CA GLN A 142 1.30 -3.25 -6.63
C GLN A 142 1.22 -4.77 -6.89
N VAL A 143 1.93 -5.58 -6.12
CA VAL A 143 2.01 -7.04 -6.30
C VAL A 143 1.21 -7.78 -5.22
N VAL A 144 1.05 -7.16 -4.05
CA VAL A 144 0.31 -7.71 -2.90
C VAL A 144 -0.94 -6.87 -2.67
N PRO A 145 -2.11 -7.33 -3.15
CA PRO A 145 -3.35 -6.60 -2.94
C PRO A 145 -3.68 -6.64 -1.45
N VAL A 146 -3.74 -5.48 -0.82
CA VAL A 146 -4.17 -5.32 0.58
C VAL A 146 -5.31 -4.32 0.60
N ARG A 147 -6.10 -4.33 1.67
CA ARG A 147 -7.16 -3.34 1.87
C ARG A 147 -6.64 -1.91 1.72
N ASP A 148 -7.40 -1.04 1.04
CA ASP A 148 -7.00 0.35 0.75
C ASP A 148 -6.54 1.13 1.97
N ARG A 149 -7.23 0.94 3.11
CA ARG A 149 -6.86 1.61 4.37
C ARG A 149 -5.46 1.24 4.89
N VAL A 150 -5.01 0.01 4.61
CA VAL A 150 -3.68 -0.49 5.01
C VAL A 150 -2.62 0.05 4.06
N ALA A 151 -2.87 -0.04 2.75
CA ALA A 151 -1.99 0.51 1.73
C ALA A 151 -1.80 2.02 1.93
N ALA A 152 -2.91 2.76 2.08
CA ALA A 152 -2.89 4.20 2.30
C ALA A 152 -2.10 4.59 3.57
N ALA A 153 -2.24 3.84 4.66
CA ALA A 153 -1.48 4.11 5.89
C ALA A 153 0.03 3.91 5.68
N LEU A 154 0.43 2.81 5.03
CA LEU A 154 1.83 2.49 4.74
C LEU A 154 2.47 3.45 3.73
N GLU A 155 1.73 3.87 2.69
CA GLU A 155 2.21 4.82 1.70
C GLU A 155 2.32 6.24 2.27
N THR A 156 1.30 6.68 3.03
CA THR A 156 1.33 8.00 3.70
C THR A 156 2.46 8.08 4.70
N GLU A 157 2.62 7.03 5.53
CA GLU A 157 3.76 6.90 6.40
C GLU A 157 5.05 6.95 5.59
N GLY A 158 5.11 6.20 4.50
CA GLY A 158 6.26 6.12 3.61
C GLY A 158 6.72 7.50 3.16
N ILE A 159 5.84 8.25 2.52
CA ILE A 159 6.17 9.55 1.93
C ILE A 159 6.58 10.56 3.00
N ILE A 160 5.85 10.65 4.11
CA ILE A 160 6.15 11.66 5.14
C ILE A 160 7.42 11.30 5.93
N ASN A 161 7.58 10.02 6.29
CA ASN A 161 8.77 9.57 7.02
C ASN A 161 10.04 9.65 6.16
N ASP A 162 9.96 9.48 4.84
CA ASP A 162 11.13 9.61 3.96
C ASP A 162 11.66 11.06 3.94
N VAL A 163 10.78 12.05 3.85
CA VAL A 163 11.14 13.48 3.91
C VAL A 163 11.67 13.87 5.30
N THR A 164 10.95 13.47 6.35
CA THR A 164 11.32 13.84 7.72
C THR A 164 12.62 13.17 8.17
N ALA A 165 12.87 11.92 7.75
CA ALA A 165 14.12 11.21 8.00
C ALA A 165 15.33 11.96 7.46
N ALA A 166 15.29 12.40 6.20
CA ALA A 166 16.40 13.10 5.58
C ALA A 166 16.76 14.38 6.32
N ILE A 167 15.74 15.20 6.62
CA ILE A 167 15.92 16.48 7.33
C ILE A 167 16.42 16.24 8.75
N LEU A 168 15.80 15.29 9.47
CA LEU A 168 16.18 14.97 10.84
C LEU A 168 17.59 14.38 10.90
N ALA A 169 17.98 13.55 9.95
CA ALA A 169 19.32 12.98 9.87
C ALA A 169 20.38 14.06 9.70
N VAL A 170 20.17 15.03 8.81
CA VAL A 170 21.11 16.17 8.65
C VAL A 170 21.16 17.03 9.90
N ALA A 171 20.01 17.37 10.48
CA ALA A 171 19.95 18.18 11.70
C ALA A 171 20.67 17.46 12.86
N THR A 172 20.53 16.13 12.95
CA THR A 172 21.26 15.30 13.92
C THR A 172 22.76 15.25 13.60
N PHE A 173 23.13 15.19 12.31
CA PHE A 173 24.51 15.13 11.87
C PHE A 173 25.28 16.41 12.18
N GLU A 174 24.66 17.58 12.00
CA GLU A 174 25.24 18.87 12.39
C GLU A 174 25.54 18.92 13.90
N PHE A 175 24.67 18.32 14.72
CA PHE A 175 24.90 18.17 16.14
C PHE A 175 26.08 17.23 16.45
N VAL A 176 26.26 16.15 15.68
CA VAL A 176 27.37 15.20 15.81
C VAL A 176 28.72 15.88 15.51
N ILE A 177 28.85 16.58 14.37
CA ILE A 177 30.11 17.22 13.97
C ILE A 177 30.42 18.43 14.84
N ALA A 178 29.44 19.32 15.05
CA ALA A 178 29.70 20.59 15.70
C ALA A 178 29.93 20.47 17.23
N SER A 179 29.88 19.25 17.79
CA SER A 179 30.05 18.97 19.23
C SER A 179 29.20 19.88 20.13
N GLN A 180 28.02 20.27 19.62
CA GLN A 180 27.17 21.25 20.29
C GLN A 180 26.48 20.61 21.50
N SER A 181 26.24 21.41 22.53
CA SER A 181 25.72 20.90 23.81
C SER A 181 24.19 20.97 23.93
N SER A 182 23.50 21.63 23.00
CA SER A 182 22.06 21.90 23.11
C SER A 182 21.23 21.16 22.06
N PRO A 183 20.27 20.30 22.46
CA PRO A 183 19.31 19.66 21.55
C PRO A 183 18.44 20.64 20.76
N VAL A 184 18.31 21.89 21.23
CA VAL A 184 17.53 22.95 20.56
C VAL A 184 18.05 23.21 19.14
N VAL A 185 19.36 23.07 18.93
CA VAL A 185 19.99 23.28 17.62
C VAL A 185 19.44 22.31 16.57
N VAL A 186 19.19 21.06 16.95
CA VAL A 186 18.62 20.05 16.04
C VAL A 186 17.20 20.47 15.63
N VAL A 187 16.40 20.95 16.58
CA VAL A 187 15.02 21.39 16.33
C VAL A 187 15.00 22.63 15.43
N GLU A 188 15.84 23.62 15.72
CA GLU A 188 15.97 24.83 14.90
C GLU A 188 16.40 24.50 13.47
N ALA A 189 17.41 23.63 13.33
CA ALA A 189 17.93 23.19 12.05
C ALA A 189 16.91 22.37 11.25
N PHE A 190 16.11 21.54 11.92
CA PHE A 190 14.99 20.82 11.32
C PHE A 190 13.90 21.79 10.82
N VAL A 191 13.44 22.69 11.69
CA VAL A 191 12.38 23.66 11.38
C VAL A 191 12.80 24.60 10.24
N ALA A 192 14.06 25.07 10.24
CA ALA A 192 14.58 25.93 9.19
C ALA A 192 14.56 25.25 7.81
N ARG A 193 15.04 23.99 7.73
CA ARG A 193 15.02 23.21 6.49
C ARG A 193 13.61 22.92 6.00
N LEU A 194 12.72 22.52 6.91
CA LEU A 194 11.33 22.27 6.58
C LEU A 194 10.64 23.55 6.09
N ALA A 195 10.85 24.69 6.75
CA ALA A 195 10.27 25.97 6.36
C ALA A 195 10.75 26.41 4.97
N VAL A 196 12.05 26.32 4.69
CA VAL A 196 12.61 26.61 3.36
C VAL A 196 12.02 25.66 2.30
N GLY A 197 11.97 24.36 2.60
CA GLY A 197 11.39 23.36 1.72
C GLY A 197 9.93 23.68 1.38
N VAL A 198 9.10 23.96 2.39
CA VAL A 198 7.69 24.33 2.22
C VAL A 198 7.55 25.60 1.38
N LEU A 199 8.29 26.66 1.70
CA LEU A 199 8.22 27.92 0.97
C LEU A 199 8.59 27.76 -0.51
N VAL A 200 9.71 27.08 -0.79
CA VAL A 200 10.16 26.82 -2.17
C VAL A 200 9.19 25.90 -2.89
N GLY A 201 8.74 24.82 -2.26
CA GLY A 201 7.83 23.85 -2.85
C GLY A 201 6.47 24.46 -3.22
N VAL A 202 5.89 25.27 -2.33
CA VAL A 202 4.65 26.02 -2.61
C VAL A 202 4.85 27.02 -3.75
N ALA A 203 5.97 27.75 -3.75
CA ALA A 203 6.25 28.73 -4.79
C ALA A 203 6.43 28.07 -6.18
N VAL A 204 7.18 26.98 -6.26
CA VAL A 204 7.43 26.25 -7.50
C VAL A 204 6.19 25.50 -7.97
N GLY A 205 5.58 24.69 -7.09
CA GLY A 205 4.38 23.90 -7.41
C GLY A 205 3.21 24.80 -7.81
N GLY A 206 2.92 25.83 -7.01
CA GLY A 206 1.86 26.79 -7.30
C GLY A 206 2.14 27.62 -8.56
N GLY A 207 3.40 28.00 -8.78
CA GLY A 207 3.82 28.71 -9.99
C GLY A 207 3.59 27.90 -11.26
N ILE A 208 3.96 26.61 -11.25
CA ILE A 208 3.75 25.70 -12.38
C ILE A 208 2.28 25.36 -12.56
N ALA A 209 1.52 25.14 -11.48
CA ALA A 209 0.07 24.92 -11.54
C ALA A 209 -0.65 26.10 -12.21
N LEU A 210 -0.34 27.33 -11.79
CA LEU A 210 -0.90 28.54 -12.40
C LEU A 210 -0.51 28.68 -13.88
N LEU A 211 0.71 28.28 -14.24
CA LEU A 211 1.20 28.32 -15.61
C LEU A 211 0.43 27.33 -16.50
N LEU A 212 0.22 26.09 -16.01
CA LEU A 212 -0.56 25.05 -16.69
C LEU A 212 -2.03 25.44 -16.85
N GLN A 213 -2.62 26.07 -15.83
CA GLN A 213 -4.03 26.48 -15.86
C GLN A 213 -4.28 27.72 -16.75
N ARG A 214 -3.32 28.64 -16.85
CA ARG A 214 -3.49 29.91 -17.58
C ARG A 214 -3.00 29.88 -19.02
N LEU A 215 -2.00 29.07 -19.35
CA LEU A 215 -1.52 28.98 -20.73
C LEU A 215 -2.43 28.06 -21.54
N LYS A 216 -3.16 28.64 -22.49
CA LYS A 216 -3.81 27.89 -23.56
C LYS A 216 -2.73 27.40 -24.54
N LEU A 217 -2.10 26.27 -24.21
CA LEU A 217 -1.15 25.60 -25.09
C LEU A 217 -1.88 25.16 -26.38
N SER A 218 -1.18 25.24 -27.52
CA SER A 218 -1.71 24.71 -28.78
C SER A 218 -2.03 23.22 -28.61
N ALA A 219 -3.20 22.80 -29.09
CA ALA A 219 -3.74 21.46 -28.85
C ALA A 219 -2.76 20.32 -29.17
N ASP A 220 -1.94 20.49 -30.22
CA ASP A 220 -1.04 19.44 -30.71
C ASP A 220 0.10 19.07 -29.74
N ASN A 221 0.55 19.99 -28.87
CA ASN A 221 1.71 19.76 -27.97
C ASN A 221 1.38 19.98 -26.49
N ALA A 222 0.11 20.20 -26.14
CA ALA A 222 -0.31 20.55 -24.78
C ALA A 222 0.11 19.47 -23.76
N THR A 223 -0.18 18.19 -24.06
CA THR A 223 0.15 17.05 -23.21
C THR A 223 1.66 16.88 -23.01
N GLN A 224 2.45 16.99 -24.08
CA GLN A 224 3.92 16.85 -24.00
C GLN A 224 4.53 17.95 -23.13
N ASN A 225 4.08 19.19 -23.32
CA ASN A 225 4.57 20.32 -22.53
C ASN A 225 4.19 20.17 -21.06
N ALA A 226 2.97 19.74 -20.76
CA ALA A 226 2.52 19.52 -19.39
C ALA A 226 3.38 18.49 -18.64
N ARG A 227 3.63 17.33 -19.27
CA ARG A 227 4.53 16.27 -18.77
C ARG A 227 5.93 16.80 -18.42
N VAL A 228 6.55 17.53 -19.34
CA VAL A 228 7.91 18.07 -19.15
C VAL A 228 7.92 19.19 -18.09
N MET A 229 6.87 20.01 -18.02
CA MET A 229 6.75 21.06 -17.02
C MET A 229 6.67 20.51 -15.59
N VAL A 230 5.88 19.45 -15.38
CA VAL A 230 5.77 18.80 -14.06
C VAL A 230 7.09 18.15 -13.63
N LEU A 231 7.77 17.44 -14.54
CA LEU A 231 9.11 16.91 -14.27
C LEU A 231 10.11 18.04 -13.93
N THR A 232 10.04 19.14 -14.67
CA THR A 232 10.87 20.33 -14.42
C THR A 232 10.56 20.95 -13.07
N ALA A 233 9.31 20.93 -12.62
CA ALA A 233 8.91 21.40 -11.30
C ALA A 233 9.61 20.61 -10.18
N ALA A 234 9.65 19.28 -10.30
CA ALA A 234 10.34 18.41 -9.34
C ALA A 234 11.84 18.78 -9.22
N LEU A 235 12.52 18.87 -10.37
CA LEU A 235 13.95 19.21 -10.43
C LEU A 235 14.23 20.63 -9.95
N LEU A 236 13.38 21.58 -10.33
CA LEU A 236 13.51 22.99 -9.95
C LEU A 236 13.29 23.18 -8.45
N ALA A 237 12.26 22.55 -7.88
CA ALA A 237 11.99 22.61 -6.44
C ALA A 237 13.16 22.03 -5.64
N TYR A 238 13.67 20.85 -6.04
CA TYR A 238 14.83 20.25 -5.41
C TYR A 238 16.07 21.15 -5.49
N ALA A 239 16.39 21.67 -6.68
CA ALA A 239 17.55 22.50 -6.91
C ALA A 239 17.47 23.81 -6.11
N LEU A 240 16.35 24.52 -6.19
CA LEU A 240 16.15 25.78 -5.46
C LEU A 240 16.19 25.55 -3.95
N GLY A 241 15.54 24.51 -3.41
CA GLY A 241 15.61 24.21 -1.98
C GLY A 241 17.03 23.93 -1.52
N SER A 242 17.78 23.15 -2.29
CA SER A 242 19.17 22.78 -1.99
C SER A 242 20.16 23.94 -2.08
N MET A 243 19.83 25.02 -2.78
CA MET A 243 20.66 26.24 -2.82
C MET A 243 20.65 27.01 -1.49
N TRP A 244 19.57 26.92 -0.73
CA TRP A 244 19.43 27.62 0.55
C TRP A 244 19.98 26.81 1.71
N LEU A 245 19.53 25.55 1.83
CA LEU A 245 19.94 24.63 2.88
C LEU A 245 20.05 23.22 2.31
N LEU A 246 21.10 22.50 2.71
CA LEU A 246 21.28 21.09 2.34
C LEU A 246 20.07 20.26 2.80
N GLU A 247 19.58 19.37 1.92
CA GLU A 247 18.38 18.54 2.06
C GLU A 247 17.02 19.26 2.18
N ALA A 248 16.98 20.61 2.20
CA ALA A 248 15.71 21.32 2.02
C ALA A 248 15.11 21.10 0.62
N GLY A 249 15.92 20.70 -0.35
CA GLY A 249 15.48 20.28 -1.68
C GLY A 249 14.54 19.08 -1.67
N ILE A 250 14.73 18.10 -0.78
CA ILE A 250 13.85 16.93 -0.67
C ILE A 250 12.45 17.37 -0.23
N ALA A 251 12.36 18.19 0.82
CA ALA A 251 11.07 18.76 1.25
C ALA A 251 10.45 19.68 0.19
N ALA A 252 11.25 20.48 -0.51
CA ALA A 252 10.74 21.32 -1.59
C ALA A 252 10.11 20.50 -2.71
N ALA A 253 10.75 19.41 -3.13
CA ALA A 253 10.21 18.49 -4.13
C ALA A 253 8.92 17.81 -3.63
N ALA A 254 8.89 17.32 -2.39
CA ALA A 254 7.70 16.72 -1.79
C ALA A 254 6.52 17.70 -1.78
N VAL A 255 6.74 18.92 -1.29
CA VAL A 255 5.68 19.95 -1.18
C VAL A 255 5.24 20.42 -2.56
N ALA A 256 6.15 20.57 -3.53
CA ALA A 256 5.78 20.87 -4.91
C ALA A 256 4.91 19.75 -5.52
N GLY A 257 5.22 18.48 -5.22
CA GLY A 257 4.43 17.31 -5.60
C GLY A 257 3.01 17.38 -5.05
N ILE A 258 2.85 17.58 -3.73
CA ILE A 258 1.53 17.74 -3.08
C ILE A 258 0.77 18.90 -3.71
N VAL A 259 1.40 20.06 -3.89
CA VAL A 259 0.70 21.24 -4.44
C VAL A 259 0.23 21.00 -5.87
N LEU A 260 1.04 20.34 -6.71
CA LEU A 260 0.66 20.06 -8.10
C LEU A 260 -0.37 18.93 -8.22
N GLY A 261 -0.25 17.87 -7.43
CA GLY A 261 -1.21 16.76 -7.41
C GLY A 261 -2.56 17.12 -6.83
N ASN A 262 -2.67 18.27 -6.15
CA ASN A 262 -3.93 18.82 -5.64
C ASN A 262 -4.38 20.07 -6.39
N ALA A 263 -3.66 20.45 -7.45
CA ALA A 263 -4.11 21.49 -8.35
C ALA A 263 -4.91 20.82 -9.46
N ASP A 264 -6.08 21.36 -9.79
CA ASP A 264 -6.85 20.94 -10.98
C ASP A 264 -6.04 21.27 -12.25
N ILE A 265 -5.12 20.39 -12.65
CA ILE A 265 -4.22 20.56 -13.78
C ILE A 265 -4.71 19.74 -14.98
N PRO A 266 -4.57 20.25 -16.22
CA PRO A 266 -4.95 19.49 -17.40
C PRO A 266 -4.01 18.30 -17.62
N HIS A 267 -4.53 17.22 -18.20
CA HIS A 267 -3.79 16.00 -18.57
C HIS A 267 -3.16 15.24 -17.40
N GLU A 268 -3.86 15.16 -16.27
CA GLU A 268 -3.35 14.54 -15.04
C GLU A 268 -2.94 13.08 -15.24
N ASP A 269 -3.79 12.27 -15.87
CA ASP A 269 -3.53 10.85 -16.13
C ASP A 269 -2.27 10.66 -16.99
N GLU A 270 -2.14 11.45 -18.06
CA GLU A 270 -0.97 11.38 -18.94
C GLU A 270 0.32 11.89 -18.29
N ILE A 271 0.22 12.77 -17.30
CA ILE A 271 1.34 13.21 -16.47
C ILE A 271 1.75 12.09 -15.52
N ALA A 272 0.78 11.44 -14.87
CA ALA A 272 1.00 10.35 -13.94
C ALA A 272 1.71 9.17 -14.63
N ASP A 273 1.22 8.75 -15.80
CA ASP A 273 1.83 7.66 -16.60
C ASP A 273 3.27 7.98 -17.01
N PHE A 274 3.50 9.19 -17.53
CA PHE A 274 4.82 9.62 -17.97
C PHE A 274 5.83 9.67 -16.81
N LYS A 275 5.39 10.18 -15.66
CA LYS A 275 6.18 10.26 -14.44
C LYS A 275 6.53 8.86 -13.93
N GLY A 276 5.55 7.94 -13.87
CA GLY A 276 5.78 6.55 -13.46
C GLY A 276 6.85 5.86 -14.28
N GLY A 277 6.84 6.04 -15.61
CA GLY A 277 7.89 5.53 -16.50
C GLY A 277 9.28 6.11 -16.21
N ILE A 278 9.37 7.41 -15.91
CA ILE A 278 10.63 8.05 -15.53
C ILE A 278 11.14 7.53 -14.18
N THR A 279 10.27 7.44 -13.17
CA THR A 279 10.73 7.01 -11.86
C THR A 279 11.21 5.58 -11.88
N LEU A 280 10.58 4.69 -12.64
CA LEU A 280 11.06 3.33 -12.81
C LEU A 280 12.50 3.29 -13.36
N PHE A 281 12.83 4.16 -14.31
CA PHE A 281 14.19 4.32 -14.84
C PHE A 281 15.15 4.85 -13.76
N VAL A 282 14.74 5.90 -13.06
CA VAL A 282 15.51 6.55 -11.99
C VAL A 282 15.78 5.59 -10.84
N LEU A 283 14.76 4.84 -10.40
CA LEU A 283 14.80 3.88 -9.33
C LEU A 283 15.77 2.74 -9.66
N SER A 284 15.72 2.24 -10.91
CA SER A 284 16.68 1.24 -11.39
C SER A 284 18.11 1.73 -11.29
N PHE A 285 18.37 2.97 -11.74
CA PHE A 285 19.69 3.55 -11.67
C PHE A 285 20.18 3.71 -10.24
N VAL A 286 19.38 4.34 -9.36
CA VAL A 286 19.83 4.63 -7.99
C VAL A 286 19.99 3.36 -7.17
N PHE A 287 19.06 2.39 -7.21
CA PHE A 287 19.21 1.15 -6.44
C PHE A 287 20.43 0.36 -6.86
N ILE A 288 20.68 0.19 -8.16
CA ILE A 288 21.84 -0.56 -8.66
C ILE A 288 23.13 0.14 -8.26
N VAL A 289 23.22 1.47 -8.44
CA VAL A 289 24.44 2.24 -8.12
C VAL A 289 24.69 2.32 -6.61
N LEU A 290 23.65 2.53 -5.79
CA LEU A 290 23.80 2.51 -4.33
C LEU A 290 24.15 1.11 -3.82
N ALA A 291 23.52 0.06 -4.33
CA ALA A 291 23.85 -1.31 -3.95
C ALA A 291 25.27 -1.70 -4.38
N ALA A 292 25.78 -1.16 -5.50
CA ALA A 292 27.17 -1.32 -5.89
C ALA A 292 28.16 -0.65 -4.93
N GLN A 293 27.74 0.35 -4.12
CA GLN A 293 28.58 0.95 -3.08
C GLN A 293 28.67 0.09 -1.80
N LEU A 294 27.87 -0.97 -1.68
CA LEU A 294 27.88 -1.87 -0.53
C LEU A 294 29.27 -2.49 -0.35
N SER A 295 29.90 -2.22 0.80
CA SER A 295 31.18 -2.78 1.18
C SER A 295 30.99 -4.04 2.02
N LEU A 296 31.43 -5.19 1.50
CA LEU A 296 31.43 -6.45 2.26
C LEU A 296 32.36 -6.38 3.48
N GLY A 297 33.36 -5.50 3.46
CA GLY A 297 34.23 -5.25 4.62
C GLY A 297 33.45 -4.62 5.77
N ASP A 298 32.68 -3.56 5.50
CA ASP A 298 31.88 -2.88 6.51
C ASP A 298 30.78 -3.79 7.08
N LEU A 299 30.15 -4.61 6.24
CA LEU A 299 29.17 -5.60 6.70
C LEU A 299 29.79 -6.69 7.58
N ARG A 300 30.97 -7.21 7.23
CA ARG A 300 31.68 -8.18 8.06
C ARG A 300 32.16 -7.58 9.37
N ALA A 301 32.51 -6.30 9.39
CA ALA A 301 32.94 -5.60 10.60
C ALA A 301 31.81 -5.48 11.64
N LEU A 302 30.55 -5.39 11.21
CA LEU A 302 29.40 -5.43 12.13
C LEU A 302 29.20 -6.80 12.79
N GLY A 303 29.69 -7.87 12.16
CA GLY A 303 29.54 -9.24 12.63
C GLY A 303 28.07 -9.62 12.92
N ILE A 304 27.88 -10.37 14.00
CA ILE A 304 26.54 -10.81 14.45
C ILE A 304 25.71 -9.63 14.97
N GLY A 305 26.36 -8.56 15.45
CA GLY A 305 25.68 -7.35 15.92
C GLY A 305 24.79 -6.73 14.86
N GLY A 306 25.24 -6.74 13.59
CA GLY A 306 24.43 -6.28 12.46
C GLY A 306 23.11 -7.04 12.33
N LEU A 307 23.15 -8.38 12.41
CA LEU A 307 21.95 -9.21 12.33
C LEU A 307 21.01 -8.98 13.53
N VAL A 308 21.58 -8.81 14.73
CA VAL A 308 20.80 -8.48 15.93
C VAL A 308 20.05 -7.16 15.74
N ILE A 309 20.70 -6.13 15.18
CA ILE A 309 20.04 -4.85 14.89
C ILE A 309 18.89 -5.02 13.90
N VAL A 310 19.08 -5.78 12.81
CA VAL A 310 18.01 -6.05 11.85
C VAL A 310 16.81 -6.68 12.56
N ILE A 311 17.03 -7.72 13.36
CA ILE A 311 15.97 -8.41 14.10
C ILE A 311 15.28 -7.46 15.08
N VAL A 312 16.04 -6.68 15.86
CA VAL A 312 15.47 -5.74 16.83
C VAL A 312 14.66 -4.66 16.13
N VAL A 313 15.17 -4.06 15.06
CA VAL A 313 14.47 -2.99 14.33
C VAL A 313 13.19 -3.52 13.69
N VAL A 314 13.26 -4.69 13.04
CA VAL A 314 12.15 -5.25 12.25
C VAL A 314 11.12 -5.99 13.10
N ALA A 315 11.56 -6.84 14.03
CA ALA A 315 10.67 -7.73 14.78
C ALA A 315 10.24 -7.16 16.15
N LEU A 316 10.89 -6.11 16.66
CA LEU A 316 10.56 -5.52 17.96
C LEU A 316 10.18 -4.04 17.85
N VAL A 317 11.09 -3.18 17.40
CA VAL A 317 10.91 -1.72 17.40
C VAL A 317 9.76 -1.33 16.47
N ARG A 318 9.73 -1.88 15.25
CA ARG A 318 8.70 -1.57 14.26
C ARG A 318 7.29 -2.00 14.72
N PRO A 319 7.02 -3.27 15.08
CA PRO A 319 5.73 -3.67 15.62
C PRO A 319 5.33 -2.85 16.84
N LEU A 320 6.24 -2.62 17.79
CA LEU A 320 5.95 -1.80 18.96
C LEU A 320 5.52 -0.38 18.58
N GLY A 321 6.23 0.26 17.64
CA GLY A 321 5.88 1.57 17.12
C GLY A 321 4.49 1.61 16.51
N VAL A 322 4.15 0.60 15.69
CA VAL A 322 2.82 0.47 15.04
C VAL A 322 1.72 0.23 16.07
N PHE A 323 1.92 -0.69 17.02
CA PHE A 323 0.91 -0.98 18.03
C PHE A 323 0.64 0.23 18.91
N LEU A 324 1.68 0.98 19.32
CA LEU A 324 1.52 2.18 20.14
C LEU A 324 0.89 3.34 19.36
N SER A 325 1.24 3.51 18.09
CA SER A 325 0.73 4.60 17.27
C SER A 325 -0.72 4.42 16.83
N THR A 326 -1.19 3.18 16.74
CA THR A 326 -2.53 2.81 16.24
C THR A 326 -3.51 2.45 17.37
N LEU A 327 -3.15 2.72 18.63
CA LEU A 327 -4.04 2.53 19.79
C LEU A 327 -5.33 3.36 19.62
N GLY A 328 -6.48 2.68 19.68
CA GLY A 328 -7.79 3.30 19.49
C GLY A 328 -8.12 3.68 18.05
N GLY A 329 -7.38 3.15 17.08
CA GLY A 329 -7.69 3.23 15.65
C GLY A 329 -8.62 2.11 15.16
N ARG A 330 -9.02 2.21 13.89
CA ARG A 330 -9.87 1.28 13.12
C ARG A 330 -9.11 0.05 12.60
N LEU A 331 -7.78 0.05 12.60
CA LEU A 331 -7.00 -1.12 12.17
C LEU A 331 -7.21 -2.30 13.11
N THR A 332 -7.52 -3.47 12.55
CA THR A 332 -7.65 -4.74 13.28
C THR A 332 -6.28 -5.21 13.79
N VAL A 333 -6.26 -6.17 14.71
CA VAL A 333 -4.99 -6.73 15.23
C VAL A 333 -4.17 -7.37 14.09
N ARG A 334 -4.82 -8.07 13.17
CA ARG A 334 -4.15 -8.70 12.01
C ARG A 334 -3.58 -7.63 11.06
N GLU A 335 -4.33 -6.57 10.80
CA GLU A 335 -3.85 -5.43 10.01
C GLU A 335 -2.67 -4.72 10.70
N ARG A 336 -2.70 -4.53 12.03
CA ARG A 336 -1.57 -3.95 12.79
C ARG A 336 -0.34 -4.86 12.75
N MET A 337 -0.52 -6.17 12.82
CA MET A 337 0.59 -7.12 12.66
C MET A 337 1.21 -7.02 11.28
N PHE A 338 0.40 -6.89 10.23
CA PHE A 338 0.90 -6.71 8.87
C PHE A 338 1.64 -5.38 8.70
N VAL A 339 1.04 -4.26 9.13
CA VAL A 339 1.69 -2.93 9.11
C VAL A 339 2.97 -2.92 9.97
N GLY A 340 2.99 -3.68 11.07
CA GLY A 340 4.18 -3.90 11.90
C GLY A 340 5.26 -4.76 11.24
N ALA A 341 4.87 -5.75 10.43
CA ALA A 341 5.80 -6.57 9.66
C ALA A 341 6.33 -5.85 8.41
N MET A 342 5.53 -4.92 7.86
CA MET A 342 5.82 -4.17 6.65
C MET A 342 6.37 -2.78 6.99
N GLY A 343 7.65 -2.57 6.76
CA GLY A 343 8.30 -1.28 6.92
C GLY A 343 9.67 -1.25 6.24
N PRO A 344 9.74 -1.58 4.94
CA PRO A 344 11.02 -1.67 4.26
C PRO A 344 11.66 -0.29 4.16
N ARG A 345 12.98 -0.25 4.37
CA ARG A 345 13.72 1.01 4.38
C ARG A 345 13.99 1.48 2.96
N GLY A 346 13.81 2.77 2.76
CA GLY A 346 13.89 3.42 1.46
C GLY A 346 15.31 3.65 0.96
N ILE A 347 15.38 4.43 -0.11
CA ILE A 347 16.64 4.75 -0.80
C ILE A 347 17.37 5.96 -0.20
N VAL A 348 16.60 6.89 0.38
CA VAL A 348 17.09 8.14 0.97
C VAL A 348 18.06 7.91 2.14
N PRO A 349 17.82 6.94 3.05
CA PRO A 349 18.78 6.68 4.12
C PRO A 349 20.15 6.23 3.60
N ALA A 350 20.19 5.42 2.52
CA ALA A 350 21.45 4.96 1.94
C ALA A 350 22.27 6.09 1.32
N SER A 351 21.64 7.01 0.59
CA SER A 351 22.32 8.14 -0.03
C SER A 351 22.89 9.08 1.03
N VAL A 352 22.09 9.47 2.02
CA VAL A 352 22.47 10.38 3.09
C VAL A 352 23.51 9.75 4.03
N ALA A 353 23.37 8.47 4.37
CA ALA A 353 24.36 7.75 5.19
C ALA A 353 25.74 7.72 4.55
N THR A 354 25.80 7.53 3.23
CA THR A 354 27.06 7.49 2.49
C THR A 354 27.78 8.84 2.55
N LEU A 355 27.05 9.95 2.40
CA LEU A 355 27.61 11.29 2.50
C LEU A 355 28.16 11.57 3.90
N PHE A 356 27.38 11.30 4.94
CA PHE A 356 27.80 11.51 6.33
C PHE A 356 28.97 10.64 6.75
N ALA A 357 29.01 9.40 6.26
CA ALA A 357 30.11 8.51 6.58
C ALA A 357 31.43 8.95 5.97
N ILE A 358 31.42 9.57 4.78
CA ILE A 358 32.64 10.14 4.19
C ILE A 358 33.17 11.26 5.08
N GLU A 359 32.27 12.12 5.56
CA GLU A 359 32.63 13.28 6.40
C GLU A 359 33.02 12.87 7.82
N LEU A 360 32.43 11.78 8.35
CA LEU A 360 32.74 11.25 9.68
C LEU A 360 34.01 10.40 9.72
N ARG A 361 34.40 9.78 8.59
CA ARG A 361 35.54 8.85 8.51
C ARG A 361 36.88 9.43 8.98
N PRO A 362 37.23 10.70 8.70
CA PRO A 362 38.48 11.29 9.17
C PRO A 362 38.55 11.43 10.69
N GLU A 363 37.42 11.70 11.35
CA GLU A 363 37.35 11.92 12.79
C GLU A 363 37.10 10.61 13.56
N ASN A 364 36.19 9.78 13.05
CA ASN A 364 35.79 8.53 13.68
C ASN A 364 35.47 7.44 12.63
N PRO A 365 36.49 6.68 12.18
CA PRO A 365 36.33 5.62 11.20
C PRO A 365 35.35 4.52 11.63
N GLU A 366 35.38 4.14 12.92
CA GLU A 366 34.49 3.09 13.46
C GLU A 366 33.02 3.53 13.41
N ALA A 367 32.73 4.77 13.80
CA ALA A 367 31.38 5.32 13.72
C ALA A 367 30.88 5.40 12.27
N ALA A 368 31.75 5.73 11.31
CA ALA A 368 31.41 5.73 9.89
C ALA A 368 31.05 4.32 9.38
N THR A 369 31.82 3.29 9.78
CA THR A 369 31.51 1.89 9.45
C THR A 369 30.20 1.43 10.10
N VAL A 370 29.95 1.77 11.37
CA VAL A 370 28.67 1.46 12.04
C VAL A 370 27.51 2.13 11.33
N LEU A 371 27.64 3.41 10.95
CA LEU A 371 26.60 4.18 10.26
C LEU A 371 26.23 3.55 8.90
N VAL A 372 27.20 3.44 7.99
CA VAL A 372 26.94 2.91 6.62
C VAL A 372 26.53 1.46 6.70
N GLY A 373 27.31 0.65 7.41
CA GLY A 373 27.08 -0.79 7.48
C GLY A 373 25.68 -1.09 8.01
N THR A 374 25.27 -0.43 9.11
CA THR A 374 23.96 -0.69 9.72
C THR A 374 22.83 -0.26 8.79
N VAL A 375 22.91 0.94 8.21
CA VAL A 375 21.87 1.47 7.32
C VAL A 375 21.71 0.56 6.11
N PHE A 376 22.80 0.22 5.43
CA PHE A 376 22.77 -0.66 4.27
C PHE A 376 22.32 -2.07 4.61
N LEU A 377 22.75 -2.64 5.74
CA LEU A 377 22.34 -3.98 6.15
C LEU A 377 20.83 -4.04 6.42
N VAL A 378 20.28 -3.03 7.11
CA VAL A 378 18.84 -2.96 7.39
C VAL A 378 18.05 -2.75 6.10
N ILE A 379 18.48 -1.87 5.20
CA ILE A 379 17.84 -1.71 3.88
C ILE A 379 17.88 -3.04 3.10
N PHE A 380 19.06 -3.65 2.96
CA PHE A 380 19.24 -4.91 2.26
C PHE A 380 18.32 -6.00 2.82
N ALA A 381 18.38 -6.22 4.14
CA ALA A 381 17.59 -7.25 4.79
C ALA A 381 16.09 -6.98 4.66
N THR A 382 15.62 -5.76 4.95
CA THR A 382 14.19 -5.44 4.87
C THR A 382 13.65 -5.57 3.46
N VAL A 383 14.36 -5.07 2.44
CA VAL A 383 13.95 -5.20 1.04
C VAL A 383 13.91 -6.67 0.60
N MET A 384 14.93 -7.46 0.94
CA MET A 384 14.99 -8.88 0.56
C MET A 384 13.90 -9.71 1.25
N PHE A 385 13.78 -9.58 2.57
CA PHE A 385 12.85 -10.41 3.34
C PHE A 385 11.41 -9.92 3.19
N GLN A 386 11.15 -8.63 3.41
CA GLN A 386 9.78 -8.10 3.37
C GLN A 386 9.28 -8.00 1.93
N GLY A 387 10.13 -7.64 0.96
CA GLY A 387 9.74 -7.61 -0.45
C GLY A 387 9.32 -8.99 -0.99
N GLY A 388 10.11 -10.02 -0.72
CA GLY A 388 9.79 -11.39 -1.18
C GLY A 388 8.69 -12.09 -0.37
N LEU A 389 8.54 -11.79 0.93
CA LEU A 389 7.59 -12.46 1.81
C LEU A 389 6.30 -11.66 2.07
N ALA A 390 6.16 -10.45 1.54
CA ALA A 390 4.98 -9.60 1.75
C ALA A 390 3.67 -10.34 1.51
N ARG A 391 3.57 -11.08 0.39
CA ARG A 391 2.37 -11.85 0.04
C ARG A 391 2.07 -12.96 1.06
N HIS A 392 3.10 -13.66 1.51
CA HIS A 392 2.98 -14.71 2.51
C HIS A 392 2.51 -14.15 3.86
N PHE A 393 3.01 -12.98 4.27
CA PHE A 393 2.53 -12.30 5.47
C PHE A 393 1.07 -11.87 5.34
N ALA A 394 0.68 -11.34 4.18
CA ALA A 394 -0.70 -10.93 3.93
C ALA A 394 -1.67 -12.12 3.95
N GLN A 395 -1.27 -13.26 3.39
CA GLN A 395 -2.04 -14.52 3.43
C GLN A 395 -2.11 -15.11 4.84
N ALA A 396 -0.98 -15.21 5.53
CA ALA A 396 -0.93 -15.77 6.89
C ALA A 396 -1.74 -14.95 7.90
N LEU A 397 -1.93 -13.65 7.65
CA LEU A 397 -2.71 -12.75 8.47
C LEU A 397 -4.15 -12.54 7.95
N ASP A 398 -4.53 -13.18 6.84
CA ASP A 398 -5.89 -13.12 6.28
C ASP A 398 -6.38 -11.67 6.08
N ILE A 399 -5.57 -10.86 5.38
CA ILE A 399 -5.84 -9.45 5.10
C ILE A 399 -5.87 -9.10 3.61
N LEU A 400 -5.75 -10.11 2.73
CA LEU A 400 -5.97 -9.90 1.31
C LEU A 400 -7.46 -9.52 1.11
N PRO A 401 -7.78 -8.51 0.29
CA PRO A 401 -9.17 -8.18 -0.03
C PRO A 401 -9.79 -9.38 -0.76
N MET A 402 -11.04 -9.71 -0.44
CA MET A 402 -11.81 -10.67 -1.23
C MET A 402 -12.10 -10.02 -2.57
N GLN A 403 -11.60 -10.62 -3.66
CA GLN A 403 -11.88 -10.13 -5.00
C GLN A 403 -13.21 -10.73 -5.46
N THR A 404 -14.17 -9.88 -5.84
CA THR A 404 -15.46 -10.30 -6.38
C THR A 404 -15.46 -10.06 -7.89
N LEU A 405 -15.63 -11.13 -8.66
CA LEU A 405 -15.70 -11.07 -10.11
C LEU A 405 -17.16 -11.13 -10.56
N ILE A 406 -17.63 -10.12 -11.29
CA ILE A 406 -19.00 -10.03 -11.78
C ILE A 406 -19.00 -10.15 -13.31
N VAL A 407 -19.61 -11.20 -13.82
CA VAL A 407 -19.79 -11.42 -15.26
C VAL A 407 -21.13 -10.85 -15.71
N GLY A 408 -21.08 -9.88 -16.61
CA GLY A 408 -22.22 -9.09 -17.10
C GLY A 408 -22.28 -7.71 -16.46
N ALA A 409 -21.83 -6.68 -17.17
CA ALA A 409 -21.84 -5.29 -16.74
C ALA A 409 -23.12 -4.54 -17.14
N GLY A 410 -24.23 -5.28 -17.22
CA GLY A 410 -25.57 -4.76 -17.36
C GLY A 410 -26.07 -4.03 -16.10
N ARG A 411 -27.39 -3.88 -15.97
CA ARG A 411 -27.99 -3.15 -14.83
C ARG A 411 -27.70 -3.82 -13.49
N VAL A 412 -27.87 -5.14 -13.42
CA VAL A 412 -27.67 -5.91 -12.17
C VAL A 412 -26.20 -5.92 -11.76
N GLY A 413 -25.29 -6.27 -12.67
CA GLY A 413 -23.87 -6.32 -12.36
C GLY A 413 -23.29 -4.98 -11.93
N ARG A 414 -23.69 -3.87 -12.57
CA ARG A 414 -23.25 -2.52 -12.17
C ARG A 414 -23.76 -2.12 -10.78
N GLU A 415 -25.02 -2.41 -10.49
CA GLU A 415 -25.61 -2.11 -9.18
C GLU A 415 -24.92 -2.93 -8.07
N LEU A 416 -24.62 -4.20 -8.34
CA LEU A 416 -23.85 -5.05 -7.43
C LEU A 416 -22.42 -4.52 -7.24
N ALA A 417 -21.73 -4.13 -8.32
CA ALA A 417 -20.40 -3.56 -8.25
C ALA A 417 -20.38 -2.30 -7.37
N THR A 418 -21.31 -1.37 -7.60
CA THR A 418 -21.45 -0.15 -6.79
C THR A 418 -21.64 -0.48 -5.30
N ARG A 419 -22.48 -1.48 -4.99
CA ARG A 419 -22.74 -1.90 -3.61
C ARG A 419 -21.51 -2.51 -2.94
N TYR A 420 -20.79 -3.38 -3.63
CA TYR A 420 -19.58 -4.02 -3.09
C TYR A 420 -18.42 -3.02 -2.96
N GLU A 421 -18.20 -2.18 -3.96
CA GLU A 421 -17.18 -1.11 -3.92
C GLU A 421 -17.47 -0.12 -2.79
N SER A 422 -18.73 0.24 -2.53
CA SER A 422 -19.09 1.11 -1.40
C SER A 422 -18.79 0.51 -0.02
N ARG A 423 -18.62 -0.82 0.07
CA ARG A 423 -18.16 -1.52 1.29
C ARG A 423 -16.63 -1.69 1.34
N GLY A 424 -15.93 -1.27 0.27
CA GLY A 424 -14.48 -1.42 0.13
C GLY A 424 -14.04 -2.80 -0.33
N GLU A 425 -14.90 -3.55 -1.03
CA GLU A 425 -14.54 -4.80 -1.71
C GLU A 425 -13.90 -4.50 -3.07
N GLU A 426 -12.93 -5.32 -3.49
CA GLU A 426 -12.32 -5.19 -4.82
C GLU A 426 -13.21 -5.92 -5.84
N VAL A 427 -13.79 -5.17 -6.77
CA VAL A 427 -14.70 -5.72 -7.80
C VAL A 427 -14.09 -5.58 -9.18
N ALA A 428 -14.22 -6.63 -9.99
CA ALA A 428 -13.97 -6.56 -11.43
C ALA A 428 -15.21 -7.01 -12.19
N LEU A 429 -15.56 -6.29 -13.25
CA LEU A 429 -16.64 -6.66 -14.17
C LEU A 429 -16.07 -7.26 -15.46
N ILE A 430 -16.82 -8.16 -16.10
CA ILE A 430 -16.55 -8.63 -17.46
C ILE A 430 -17.78 -8.38 -18.33
N ASP A 431 -17.59 -7.83 -19.52
CA ASP A 431 -18.66 -7.75 -20.52
C ASP A 431 -18.08 -7.88 -21.94
N SER A 432 -18.85 -8.48 -22.84
CA SER A 432 -18.46 -8.66 -24.24
C SER A 432 -18.87 -7.49 -25.13
N ASP A 433 -19.73 -6.59 -24.65
CA ASP A 433 -20.23 -5.43 -25.39
C ASP A 433 -19.35 -4.19 -25.12
N GLU A 434 -18.62 -3.74 -26.15
CA GLU A 434 -17.66 -2.63 -26.06
C GLU A 434 -18.32 -1.32 -25.57
N ASP A 435 -19.52 -0.99 -26.05
CA ASP A 435 -20.27 0.20 -25.63
C ASP A 435 -20.60 0.16 -24.12
N THR A 436 -20.98 -1.02 -23.61
CA THR A 436 -21.23 -1.23 -22.18
C THR A 436 -19.95 -1.08 -21.36
N VAL A 437 -18.83 -1.64 -21.84
CA VAL A 437 -17.52 -1.54 -21.18
C VAL A 437 -17.08 -0.08 -21.08
N GLU A 438 -17.16 0.69 -22.17
CA GLU A 438 -16.77 2.11 -22.17
C GLU A 438 -17.58 2.92 -21.16
N ARG A 439 -18.90 2.71 -21.14
CA ARG A 439 -19.80 3.39 -20.19
C ARG A 439 -19.49 3.03 -18.74
N VAL A 440 -19.30 1.75 -18.45
CA VAL A 440 -18.99 1.25 -17.10
C VAL A 440 -17.64 1.76 -16.62
N ARG A 441 -16.65 1.84 -17.51
CA ARG A 441 -15.33 2.42 -17.21
C ARG A 441 -15.44 3.92 -16.94
N ALA A 442 -16.28 4.64 -17.68
CA ALA A 442 -16.55 6.07 -17.44
C ALA A 442 -17.24 6.32 -16.10
N ASP A 443 -18.02 5.35 -15.59
CA ASP A 443 -18.63 5.40 -14.26
C ASP A 443 -17.63 5.10 -13.13
N GLY A 444 -16.38 4.75 -13.45
CA GLY A 444 -15.29 4.51 -12.49
C GLY A 444 -15.09 3.04 -12.10
N HIS A 445 -15.84 2.10 -12.67
CA HIS A 445 -15.69 0.68 -12.36
C HIS A 445 -14.57 0.03 -13.16
N ARG A 446 -13.89 -0.96 -12.57
CA ARG A 446 -12.96 -1.83 -13.27
C ARG A 446 -13.72 -2.84 -14.13
N VAL A 447 -13.54 -2.77 -15.45
CA VAL A 447 -14.20 -3.68 -16.40
C VAL A 447 -13.23 -4.20 -17.47
N VAL A 448 -13.27 -5.51 -17.69
CA VAL A 448 -12.54 -6.24 -18.74
C VAL A 448 -13.48 -6.49 -19.91
N HIS A 449 -13.04 -6.15 -21.11
CA HIS A 449 -13.76 -6.44 -22.34
C HIS A 449 -13.42 -7.85 -22.83
N GLY A 450 -14.40 -8.74 -22.93
CA GLY A 450 -14.20 -10.07 -23.46
C GLY A 450 -15.37 -11.02 -23.21
N ASP A 451 -15.29 -12.19 -23.84
CA ASP A 451 -16.26 -13.27 -23.65
C ASP A 451 -15.88 -14.10 -22.42
N ALA A 452 -16.71 -14.02 -21.38
CA ALA A 452 -16.50 -14.71 -20.11
C ALA A 452 -16.67 -16.24 -20.19
N THR A 453 -17.17 -16.78 -21.30
CA THR A 453 -17.14 -18.23 -21.56
C THR A 453 -15.73 -18.75 -21.88
N ASN A 454 -14.77 -17.85 -22.09
CA ASN A 454 -13.37 -18.17 -22.25
C ASN A 454 -12.65 -18.10 -20.90
N ALA A 455 -12.10 -19.23 -20.44
CA ALA A 455 -11.34 -19.30 -19.19
C ALA A 455 -10.17 -18.31 -19.13
N ASN A 456 -9.52 -17.98 -20.25
CA ASN A 456 -8.43 -17.00 -20.26
C ASN A 456 -8.92 -15.58 -19.94
N VAL A 457 -10.14 -15.23 -20.34
CA VAL A 457 -10.75 -13.92 -20.04
C VAL A 457 -11.10 -13.84 -18.56
N LEU A 458 -11.62 -14.93 -17.98
CA LEU A 458 -11.85 -15.05 -16.55
C LEU A 458 -10.53 -14.91 -15.76
N GLU A 459 -9.45 -15.56 -16.21
CA GLU A 459 -8.11 -15.43 -15.63
C GLU A 459 -7.58 -13.99 -15.67
N GLU A 460 -7.67 -13.33 -16.83
CA GLU A 460 -7.25 -11.94 -17.03
C GLU A 460 -8.05 -10.98 -16.13
N ALA A 461 -9.34 -11.24 -15.94
CA ALA A 461 -10.19 -10.49 -15.04
C ALA A 461 -9.95 -10.78 -13.56
N GLY A 462 -9.17 -11.82 -13.24
CA GLY A 462 -8.72 -12.13 -11.89
C GLY A 462 -9.47 -13.27 -11.20
N ALA A 463 -10.13 -14.17 -11.93
CA ALA A 463 -10.83 -15.33 -11.35
C ALA A 463 -9.94 -16.19 -10.44
N ASN A 464 -8.63 -16.29 -10.72
CA ASN A 464 -7.64 -17.01 -9.88
C ASN A 464 -7.47 -16.43 -8.46
N ARG A 465 -7.98 -15.22 -8.21
CA ARG A 465 -7.86 -14.49 -6.96
C ARG A 465 -9.24 -14.17 -6.38
N ALA A 466 -10.31 -14.57 -7.06
CA ALA A 466 -11.67 -14.24 -6.70
C ALA A 466 -12.22 -15.23 -5.67
N SER A 467 -12.68 -14.72 -4.52
CA SER A 467 -13.42 -15.51 -3.53
C SER A 467 -14.86 -15.71 -3.97
N VAL A 468 -15.39 -14.76 -4.75
CA VAL A 468 -16.78 -14.77 -5.22
C VAL A 468 -16.81 -14.52 -6.73
N VAL A 469 -17.55 -15.36 -7.45
CA VAL A 469 -17.90 -15.15 -8.87
C VAL A 469 -19.41 -15.00 -8.99
N VAL A 470 -19.86 -13.91 -9.61
CA VAL A 470 -21.28 -13.64 -9.88
C VAL A 470 -21.52 -13.66 -11.39
N ALA A 471 -22.30 -14.61 -11.89
CA ALA A 471 -22.74 -14.65 -13.28
C ALA A 471 -24.11 -13.97 -13.43
N ALA A 472 -24.13 -12.71 -13.87
CA ALA A 472 -25.31 -11.85 -13.90
C ALA A 472 -25.70 -11.37 -15.30
N THR A 473 -25.29 -12.09 -16.35
CA THR A 473 -25.62 -11.72 -17.74
C THR A 473 -27.11 -11.94 -18.04
N ALA A 474 -27.56 -11.42 -19.18
CA ALA A 474 -28.92 -11.65 -19.68
C ALA A 474 -29.11 -13.03 -20.34
N ASP A 475 -28.04 -13.84 -20.43
CA ASP A 475 -28.02 -15.14 -21.11
C ASP A 475 -27.71 -16.26 -20.09
N ASP A 476 -28.63 -17.21 -19.97
CA ASP A 476 -28.49 -18.32 -19.02
C ASP A 476 -27.41 -19.31 -19.45
N ASP A 477 -27.17 -19.48 -20.75
CA ASP A 477 -26.14 -20.38 -21.27
C ASP A 477 -24.75 -19.86 -20.88
N VAL A 478 -24.57 -18.53 -20.98
CA VAL A 478 -23.34 -17.86 -20.52
C VAL A 478 -23.21 -18.00 -19.00
N ASN A 479 -24.29 -17.78 -18.23
CA ASN A 479 -24.22 -17.87 -16.78
C ASN A 479 -23.91 -19.29 -16.30
N LEU A 480 -24.49 -20.33 -16.92
CA LEU A 480 -24.20 -21.73 -16.63
C LEU A 480 -22.74 -22.08 -16.91
N LEU A 481 -22.24 -21.69 -18.09
CA LEU A 481 -20.86 -22.00 -18.48
C LEU A 481 -19.84 -21.26 -17.59
N VAL A 482 -20.11 -20.00 -17.26
CA VAL A 482 -19.28 -19.24 -16.31
C VAL A 482 -19.29 -19.90 -14.94
N ALA A 483 -20.45 -20.29 -14.43
CA ALA A 483 -20.57 -20.98 -13.14
C ALA A 483 -19.82 -22.31 -13.13
N GLN A 484 -19.93 -23.10 -14.20
CA GLN A 484 -19.19 -24.35 -14.36
C GLN A 484 -17.67 -24.10 -14.43
N LEU A 485 -17.21 -23.12 -15.21
CA LEU A 485 -15.79 -22.78 -15.31
C LEU A 485 -15.24 -22.30 -13.96
N ALA A 486 -15.96 -21.41 -13.27
CA ALA A 486 -15.66 -20.93 -11.92
C ALA A 486 -15.42 -22.10 -10.97
N THR A 487 -16.39 -23.02 -10.88
CA THR A 487 -16.39 -24.14 -9.93
C THR A 487 -15.36 -25.23 -10.27
N THR A 488 -15.03 -25.41 -11.56
CA THR A 488 -14.16 -26.52 -12.00
C THR A 488 -12.71 -26.14 -12.24
N ARG A 489 -12.41 -24.86 -12.52
CA ARG A 489 -11.06 -24.41 -12.88
C ARG A 489 -10.44 -23.42 -11.90
N PHE A 490 -11.24 -22.78 -11.06
CA PHE A 490 -10.79 -21.74 -10.15
C PHE A 490 -11.09 -22.14 -8.70
N ASP A 491 -10.32 -21.59 -7.77
CA ASP A 491 -10.46 -21.82 -6.32
C ASP A 491 -11.36 -20.73 -5.75
N VAL A 492 -12.65 -20.80 -6.08
CA VAL A 492 -13.67 -19.81 -5.71
C VAL A 492 -14.53 -20.38 -4.57
N ASP A 493 -14.70 -19.61 -3.49
CA ASP A 493 -15.49 -20.03 -2.33
C ASP A 493 -16.99 -20.04 -2.64
N THR A 494 -17.46 -19.02 -3.36
CA THR A 494 -18.89 -18.83 -3.66
C THR A 494 -19.11 -18.49 -5.13
N VAL A 495 -19.97 -19.25 -5.80
CA VAL A 495 -20.45 -18.95 -7.15
C VAL A 495 -21.95 -18.65 -7.08
N VAL A 496 -22.33 -17.45 -7.53
CA VAL A 496 -23.73 -17.02 -7.63
C VAL A 496 -24.10 -16.84 -9.10
N ALA A 497 -25.19 -17.47 -9.54
CA ALA A 497 -25.66 -17.36 -10.92
C ALA A 497 -27.08 -16.80 -10.99
N ARG A 498 -27.31 -15.91 -11.96
CA ARG A 498 -28.64 -15.40 -12.28
C ARG A 498 -29.30 -16.33 -13.30
N ALA A 499 -30.44 -16.91 -12.93
CA ALA A 499 -31.32 -17.60 -13.88
C ALA A 499 -32.38 -16.62 -14.40
N ASN A 500 -32.35 -16.33 -15.69
CA ASN A 500 -33.31 -15.46 -16.37
C ASN A 500 -34.60 -16.21 -16.71
N GLN A 501 -34.51 -17.50 -17.03
CA GLN A 501 -35.64 -18.37 -17.30
C GLN A 501 -35.85 -19.35 -16.14
N PRO A 502 -37.05 -19.43 -15.55
CA PRO A 502 -37.36 -20.37 -14.46
C PRO A 502 -37.10 -21.83 -14.84
N ASP A 503 -37.32 -22.18 -16.10
CA ASP A 503 -37.12 -23.55 -16.60
C ASP A 503 -35.65 -24.01 -16.57
N ASN A 504 -34.69 -23.08 -16.46
CA ASN A 504 -33.27 -23.38 -16.39
C ASN A 504 -32.76 -23.60 -14.96
N LEU A 505 -33.58 -23.39 -13.91
CA LEU A 505 -33.14 -23.46 -12.51
C LEU A 505 -32.51 -24.80 -12.15
N GLU A 506 -33.11 -25.90 -12.59
CA GLU A 506 -32.62 -27.27 -12.32
C GLU A 506 -31.17 -27.47 -12.82
N ALA A 507 -30.81 -26.87 -13.96
CA ALA A 507 -29.47 -26.98 -14.51
C ALA A 507 -28.40 -26.23 -13.69
N PHE A 508 -28.78 -25.16 -12.99
CA PHE A 508 -27.87 -24.47 -12.08
C PHE A 508 -27.76 -25.20 -10.74
N GLU A 509 -28.87 -25.74 -10.21
CA GLU A 509 -28.87 -26.55 -8.98
C GLU A 509 -27.95 -27.78 -9.08
N ASP A 510 -27.90 -28.41 -10.26
CA ASP A 510 -26.99 -29.53 -10.55
C ASP A 510 -25.50 -29.16 -10.47
N LEU A 511 -25.15 -27.86 -10.56
CA LEU A 511 -23.77 -27.37 -10.46
C LEU A 511 -23.35 -27.00 -9.03
N ASP A 512 -24.23 -27.18 -8.03
CA ASP A 512 -24.01 -26.78 -6.63
C ASP A 512 -23.66 -25.29 -6.49
N VAL A 513 -24.30 -24.45 -7.31
CA VAL A 513 -24.12 -22.99 -7.29
C VAL A 513 -25.36 -22.28 -6.77
N GLU A 514 -25.14 -21.18 -6.06
CA GLU A 514 -26.22 -20.36 -5.52
C GLU A 514 -26.96 -19.68 -6.68
N THR A 515 -28.25 -19.98 -6.85
CA THR A 515 -29.00 -19.57 -8.04
C THR A 515 -30.11 -18.60 -7.69
N ILE A 516 -30.06 -17.42 -8.32
CA ILE A 516 -31.09 -16.38 -8.15
C ILE A 516 -31.92 -16.29 -9.42
N SER A 517 -33.20 -16.70 -9.32
CA SER A 517 -34.17 -16.46 -10.39
C SER A 517 -34.49 -14.97 -10.49
N ALA A 518 -34.25 -14.37 -11.65
CA ALA A 518 -34.58 -12.96 -11.88
C ALA A 518 -36.10 -12.69 -11.76
N GLY A 519 -36.93 -13.63 -12.21
CA GLY A 519 -38.38 -13.52 -12.14
C GLY A 519 -38.89 -13.60 -10.71
N PHE A 520 -38.46 -14.60 -9.95
CA PHE A 520 -38.88 -14.75 -8.54
C PHE A 520 -38.31 -13.65 -7.66
N ALA A 521 -37.04 -13.25 -7.82
CA ALA A 521 -36.44 -12.18 -7.02
C ALA A 521 -37.20 -10.84 -7.15
N VAL A 522 -37.68 -10.51 -8.36
CA VAL A 522 -38.51 -9.31 -8.57
C VAL A 522 -39.89 -9.47 -7.94
N ALA A 523 -40.50 -10.65 -8.08
CA ALA A 523 -41.79 -10.93 -7.46
C ALA A 523 -41.72 -10.86 -5.93
N ASP A 524 -40.69 -11.44 -5.32
CA ASP A 524 -40.43 -11.42 -3.88
C ASP A 524 -40.18 -9.99 -3.40
N ALA A 525 -39.38 -9.19 -4.12
CA ALA A 525 -39.15 -7.80 -3.77
C ALA A 525 -40.45 -6.95 -3.83
N ILE A 526 -41.35 -7.25 -4.77
CA ILE A 526 -42.67 -6.59 -4.85
C ILE A 526 -43.57 -7.07 -3.70
N ASP A 527 -43.61 -8.38 -3.42
CA ASP A 527 -44.37 -8.95 -2.31
C ASP A 527 -43.90 -8.35 -0.98
N ASP A 528 -42.60 -8.26 -0.75
CA ASP A 528 -42.00 -7.63 0.42
C ASP A 528 -42.34 -6.15 0.53
N ALA A 529 -42.35 -5.41 -0.59
CA ALA A 529 -42.76 -4.01 -0.59
C ALA A 529 -44.25 -3.82 -0.23
N VAL A 530 -45.09 -4.82 -0.47
CA VAL A 530 -46.54 -4.79 -0.19
C VAL A 530 -46.85 -5.33 1.20
N GLU A 531 -46.40 -6.54 1.51
CA GLU A 531 -46.71 -7.28 2.74
C GLU A 531 -45.80 -6.87 3.90
N ARG A 532 -44.56 -6.44 3.60
CA ARG A 532 -43.50 -6.15 4.60
C ARG A 532 -42.82 -4.79 4.37
N PRO A 533 -43.56 -3.68 4.15
CA PRO A 533 -42.99 -2.42 3.65
C PRO A 533 -41.91 -1.81 4.56
N ALA A 534 -42.03 -1.97 5.88
CA ALA A 534 -41.01 -1.49 6.81
C ALA A 534 -39.68 -2.26 6.68
N LEU A 535 -39.76 -3.59 6.53
CA LEU A 535 -38.60 -4.45 6.35
C LEU A 535 -37.96 -4.21 4.97
N ALA A 536 -38.79 -4.15 3.92
CA ALA A 536 -38.33 -3.87 2.55
C ALA A 536 -37.64 -2.51 2.46
N HIS A 537 -38.22 -1.47 3.07
CA HIS A 537 -37.61 -0.15 3.10
C HIS A 537 -36.25 -0.16 3.82
N TRP A 538 -36.20 -0.80 4.99
CA TRP A 538 -34.98 -0.93 5.77
C TRP A 538 -33.87 -1.72 5.04
N LEU A 539 -34.22 -2.79 4.33
CA LEU A 539 -33.28 -3.57 3.50
C LEU A 539 -32.80 -2.79 2.26
N SER A 540 -33.60 -1.86 1.73
CA SER A 540 -33.32 -1.12 0.50
C SER A 540 -32.59 0.23 0.68
N ASP A 541 -32.49 0.76 1.90
CA ASP A 541 -31.96 2.11 2.15
C ASP A 541 -30.42 2.16 2.07
N SER A 542 -29.89 2.88 1.09
CA SER A 542 -28.45 3.11 0.89
C SER A 542 -27.79 3.90 2.03
N GLY A 543 -28.58 4.58 2.89
CA GLY A 543 -28.12 5.34 4.05
C GLY A 543 -28.24 4.60 5.39
N ARG A 544 -28.51 3.29 5.36
CA ARG A 544 -28.76 2.46 6.55
C ARG A 544 -27.65 2.54 7.60
N THR A 545 -28.07 2.67 8.86
CA THR A 545 -27.17 2.74 10.00
C THR A 545 -26.82 1.37 10.57
N GLY A 546 -27.61 0.32 10.29
CA GLY A 546 -27.38 -1.09 10.68
C GLY A 546 -27.73 -2.08 9.55
N ASP A 547 -27.56 -3.39 9.79
CA ASP A 547 -27.72 -4.45 8.78
C ASP A 547 -28.15 -5.79 9.42
N VAL A 548 -28.48 -6.77 8.57
CA VAL A 548 -28.66 -8.19 8.95
C VAL A 548 -27.36 -8.92 8.67
N LEU A 549 -26.88 -9.69 9.64
CA LEU A 549 -25.68 -10.51 9.47
C LEU A 549 -25.98 -11.96 9.84
N GLU A 550 -25.36 -12.89 9.13
CA GLU A 550 -25.33 -14.29 9.52
C GLU A 550 -23.93 -14.64 10.04
N VAL A 551 -23.86 -15.25 11.22
CA VAL A 551 -22.59 -15.62 11.85
C VAL A 551 -22.65 -17.03 12.42
N GLU A 552 -21.65 -17.82 12.08
CA GLU A 552 -21.43 -19.12 12.72
C GLU A 552 -20.98 -18.93 14.18
N LEU A 553 -21.64 -19.63 15.08
CA LEU A 553 -21.35 -19.58 16.51
C LEU A 553 -20.08 -20.38 16.85
N GLY A 554 -18.97 -19.67 16.99
CA GLY A 554 -17.68 -20.20 17.46
C GLY A 554 -17.40 -19.95 18.94
N ASN A 555 -18.07 -18.99 19.58
CA ASN A 555 -17.80 -18.64 20.97
C ASN A 555 -18.39 -19.66 21.96
N GLU A 556 -17.51 -20.45 22.59
CA GLU A 556 -17.88 -21.43 23.61
C GLU A 556 -18.67 -20.83 24.80
N SER A 557 -18.50 -19.54 25.11
CA SER A 557 -19.21 -18.88 26.21
C SER A 557 -20.71 -18.63 25.96
N LEU A 558 -21.13 -18.78 24.70
CA LEU A 558 -22.51 -18.70 24.22
C LEU A 558 -23.10 -20.09 23.92
N VAL A 559 -22.27 -21.12 23.81
CA VAL A 559 -22.73 -22.50 23.65
C VAL A 559 -23.47 -22.97 24.90
N ASP A 560 -24.57 -23.70 24.71
CA ASP A 560 -25.49 -24.16 25.76
C ASP A 560 -26.17 -23.02 26.55
N ARG A 561 -26.15 -21.79 26.01
CA ARG A 561 -26.95 -20.67 26.50
C ARG A 561 -28.28 -20.62 25.78
N THR A 562 -29.31 -20.14 26.49
CA THR A 562 -30.59 -19.87 25.86
C THR A 562 -30.53 -18.58 25.05
N ILE A 563 -31.48 -18.36 24.13
CA ILE A 563 -31.62 -17.08 23.43
C ILE A 563 -31.81 -15.93 24.42
N GLU A 564 -32.58 -16.11 25.49
CA GLU A 564 -32.76 -15.08 26.53
C GLU A 564 -31.45 -14.72 27.23
N GLU A 565 -30.61 -15.71 27.53
CA GLU A 565 -29.30 -15.49 28.14
C GLU A 565 -28.31 -14.84 27.17
N THR A 566 -28.41 -15.20 25.88
CA THR A 566 -27.57 -14.65 24.81
C THR A 566 -27.94 -13.20 24.49
N ALA A 567 -29.24 -12.88 24.45
CA ALA A 567 -29.74 -11.53 24.23
C ALA A 567 -29.22 -10.53 25.28
N LYS A 568 -29.02 -10.98 26.52
CA LYS A 568 -28.43 -10.14 27.61
C LYS A 568 -26.94 -9.85 27.42
N LYS A 569 -26.26 -10.61 26.56
CA LYS A 569 -24.83 -10.44 26.26
C LYS A 569 -24.60 -9.70 24.93
N LEU A 570 -25.58 -9.71 24.03
CA LEU A 570 -25.49 -8.98 22.76
C LEU A 570 -25.41 -7.47 23.01
N PRO A 571 -24.74 -6.72 22.11
CA PRO A 571 -24.75 -5.26 22.15
C PRO A 571 -26.17 -4.69 22.10
N ASP A 572 -26.36 -3.51 22.70
CA ASP A 572 -27.63 -2.79 22.64
C ASP A 572 -28.04 -2.55 21.17
N GLY A 573 -29.30 -2.82 20.85
CA GLY A 573 -29.84 -2.70 19.50
C GLY A 573 -29.58 -3.91 18.59
N CYS A 574 -29.04 -5.02 19.10
CA CYS A 574 -28.94 -6.29 18.37
C CYS A 574 -29.93 -7.34 18.89
N LEU A 575 -30.48 -8.14 17.97
CA LEU A 575 -31.38 -9.25 18.27
C LEU A 575 -31.05 -10.48 17.42
N VAL A 576 -31.24 -11.67 17.99
CA VAL A 576 -31.19 -12.93 17.23
C VAL A 576 -32.56 -13.13 16.58
N ALA A 577 -32.62 -13.00 15.26
CA ALA A 577 -33.86 -13.14 14.49
C ALA A 577 -34.13 -14.61 14.13
N MET A 578 -33.08 -15.32 13.72
CA MET A 578 -33.16 -16.73 13.32
C MET A 578 -31.93 -17.51 13.77
N VAL A 579 -32.12 -18.82 13.90
CA VAL A 579 -31.04 -19.79 14.06
C VAL A 579 -31.17 -20.85 12.97
N SER A 580 -30.12 -21.03 12.18
CA SER A 580 -29.96 -22.17 11.29
C SER A 580 -29.09 -23.24 11.95
N ARG A 581 -29.56 -24.49 11.94
CA ARG A 581 -28.79 -25.66 12.38
C ARG A 581 -28.98 -26.77 11.36
N ASN A 582 -27.89 -27.21 10.72
CA ASN A 582 -27.90 -28.25 9.68
C ASN A 582 -28.92 -27.94 8.55
N GLY A 583 -28.95 -26.69 8.07
CA GLY A 583 -29.86 -26.24 7.01
C GLY A 583 -31.33 -26.16 7.43
N THR A 584 -31.63 -26.20 8.73
CA THR A 584 -32.99 -25.99 9.25
C THR A 584 -33.07 -24.63 9.93
N ASP A 585 -33.73 -23.69 9.27
CA ASP A 585 -33.94 -22.33 9.77
C ASP A 585 -35.16 -22.26 10.68
N ARG A 586 -35.06 -21.51 11.77
CA ARG A 586 -36.19 -21.23 12.66
C ARG A 586 -36.03 -19.89 13.37
N VAL A 587 -37.17 -19.29 13.68
CA VAL A 587 -37.26 -18.24 14.71
C VAL A 587 -37.18 -18.96 16.07
N PRO A 588 -36.16 -18.69 16.89
CA PRO A 588 -35.96 -19.44 18.12
C PRO A 588 -36.82 -18.88 19.27
N ASP A 589 -37.31 -19.76 20.14
CA ASP A 589 -37.96 -19.36 21.40
C ASP A 589 -36.93 -18.90 22.44
N SER A 590 -37.38 -18.20 23.49
CA SER A 590 -36.50 -17.65 24.55
C SER A 590 -35.65 -18.72 25.26
N ASP A 591 -36.14 -19.95 25.35
CA ASP A 591 -35.50 -21.10 25.99
C ASP A 591 -34.66 -21.96 25.03
N PHE A 592 -34.66 -21.62 23.73
CA PHE A 592 -33.87 -22.32 22.72
C PHE A 592 -32.38 -22.24 23.03
N ARG A 593 -31.71 -23.41 23.06
CA ARG A 593 -30.29 -23.53 23.41
C ARG A 593 -29.40 -23.57 22.17
N LEU A 594 -28.43 -22.65 22.17
CA LEU A 594 -27.42 -22.54 21.14
C LEU A 594 -26.40 -23.69 21.22
N ALA A 595 -25.95 -24.16 20.07
CA ALA A 595 -24.90 -25.16 19.92
C ALA A 595 -23.76 -24.62 19.06
N SER A 596 -22.55 -25.16 19.24
CA SER A 596 -21.41 -24.84 18.38
C SER A 596 -21.77 -25.15 16.91
N GLY A 597 -21.43 -24.22 16.02
CA GLY A 597 -21.73 -24.34 14.58
C GLY A 597 -23.16 -23.96 14.20
N ASP A 598 -23.98 -23.44 15.13
CA ASP A 598 -25.24 -22.78 14.77
C ASP A 598 -24.95 -21.50 13.98
N HIS A 599 -25.70 -21.24 12.91
CA HIS A 599 -25.65 -19.95 12.22
C HIS A 599 -26.74 -19.04 12.80
N LEU A 600 -26.32 -17.90 13.34
CA LEU A 600 -27.21 -16.91 13.95
C LEU A 600 -27.43 -15.77 12.97
N THR A 601 -28.70 -15.54 12.60
CA THR A 601 -29.09 -14.33 11.87
C THR A 601 -29.37 -13.22 12.89
N LEU A 602 -28.48 -12.24 12.95
CA LEU A 602 -28.57 -11.09 13.84
C LEU A 602 -29.09 -9.87 13.08
N VAL A 603 -30.05 -9.17 13.67
CA VAL A 603 -30.51 -7.86 13.19
C VAL A 603 -29.99 -6.81 14.17
N CYS A 604 -29.24 -5.84 13.67
CA CYS A 604 -28.64 -4.81 14.51
C CYS A 604 -28.99 -3.40 14.00
N GLU A 605 -29.32 -2.50 14.93
CA GLU A 605 -29.66 -1.10 14.63
C GLU A 605 -28.47 -0.30 14.09
N THR A 606 -27.24 -0.66 14.47
CA THR A 606 -26.02 0.04 14.04
C THR A 606 -24.94 -0.91 13.52
N ASN A 607 -24.13 -0.43 12.55
CA ASN A 607 -22.97 -1.15 12.01
C ASN A 607 -21.90 -1.44 13.08
N GLU A 608 -21.78 -0.57 14.08
CA GLU A 608 -20.87 -0.77 15.22
C GLU A 608 -21.36 -1.91 16.12
N ALA A 609 -22.65 -1.91 16.50
CA ALA A 609 -23.26 -3.01 17.26
C ALA A 609 -23.19 -4.34 16.49
N MET A 610 -23.37 -4.30 15.17
CA MET A 610 -23.24 -5.44 14.28
C MET A 610 -21.83 -6.06 14.34
N GLN A 611 -20.78 -5.23 14.25
CA GLN A 611 -19.40 -5.71 14.33
C GLN A 611 -19.07 -6.31 15.70
N ASP A 612 -19.53 -5.67 16.77
CA ASP A 612 -19.31 -6.16 18.14
C ASP A 612 -20.08 -7.46 18.40
N ALA A 613 -21.30 -7.58 17.88
CA ALA A 613 -22.08 -8.81 17.96
C ALA A 613 -21.42 -9.96 17.19
N ARG A 614 -20.88 -9.68 16.00
CA ARG A 614 -20.11 -10.67 15.21
C ARG A 614 -18.89 -11.16 15.98
N ARG A 615 -18.07 -10.26 16.55
CA ARG A 615 -16.90 -10.65 17.37
C ARG A 615 -17.32 -11.50 18.57
N LEU A 616 -18.40 -11.10 19.25
CA LEU A 616 -18.95 -11.86 20.36
C LEU A 616 -19.37 -13.28 19.93
N CYS A 617 -20.02 -13.45 18.78
CA CYS A 617 -20.44 -14.77 18.31
C CYS A 617 -19.25 -15.64 17.84
N GLN A 618 -18.21 -15.04 17.26
CA GLN A 618 -17.02 -15.75 16.80
C GLN A 618 -16.02 -16.07 17.93
N GLY A 619 -16.04 -15.30 19.02
CA GLY A 619 -15.13 -15.47 20.15
C GLY A 619 -13.84 -14.65 20.06
N ASP A 620 -13.83 -13.60 19.22
CA ASP A 620 -12.68 -12.74 18.89
C ASP A 620 -12.49 -11.54 19.83
#